data_AF-A0A924II13-F1
#
_entry.id   AF-A0A924II13-F1
#
_cell.length_a   1.000
_cell.length_b   1.000
_cell.length_c   1.000
_cell.angle_alpha   90.00
_cell.angle_beta   90.00
_cell.angle_gamma   90.00
#
_symmetry.space_group_name_H-M   'P 1'
#
loop_
_entity.id
_entity.type
_entity.pdbx_description
1 polymer ?
#
loop_
_entity_poly.entity_id
_entity_poly.type
_entity_poly.pdbx_seq_one_letter_code
_entity_poly.pdbx_strand_id
1 'polypeptide(L)'
;MAKSFNLRLLRNNLGQTAVEYILLLAVISSLSYTFYNNKRFKSFLAGKDGMFAVMKRGISYSYRYGLDYKKEVSYEEKMDFDYTNNKHDTYYNAADNSSHFFSGTEAYPP
;
A
#
# COMPACT_ATOMS: atom_id res chain seq x y z
N MET A 1 19.35 21.30 -18.57
CA MET A 1 19.46 20.65 -19.89
C MET A 1 19.27 19.14 -19.72
N ALA A 2 18.07 18.62 -19.97
CA ALA A 2 17.81 17.18 -19.93
C ALA A 2 18.15 16.58 -21.31
N LYS A 3 19.08 15.63 -21.37
CA LYS A 3 19.40 14.89 -22.60
C LYS A 3 18.21 13.99 -22.95
N SER A 4 17.57 14.25 -24.08
CA SER A 4 16.52 13.38 -24.64
C SER A 4 17.12 12.02 -25.00
N PHE A 5 16.70 10.96 -24.31
CA PHE A 5 17.05 9.59 -24.64
C PHE A 5 16.24 9.15 -25.87
N ASN A 6 16.80 9.29 -27.06
CA ASN A 6 16.17 8.82 -28.30
C ASN A 6 16.39 7.31 -28.44
N LEU A 7 15.49 6.50 -27.88
CA LEU A 7 15.42 5.06 -28.09
C LEU A 7 14.83 4.76 -29.48
N ARG A 8 15.65 4.90 -30.53
CA ARG A 8 15.32 4.43 -31.89
C ARG A 8 15.61 2.93 -32.01
N LEU A 9 14.90 2.11 -31.24
CA LEU A 9 15.21 0.68 -31.12
C LEU A 9 14.79 -0.16 -32.35
N LEU A 10 13.85 0.31 -33.19
CA LEU A 10 13.23 -0.52 -34.23
C LEU A 10 12.93 0.27 -35.51
N ARG A 11 13.93 0.95 -36.08
CA ARG A 11 13.73 1.71 -37.33
C ARG A 11 13.87 0.79 -38.55
N ASN A 12 12.74 0.22 -38.95
CA ASN A 12 12.32 -0.24 -40.29
C ASN A 12 13.43 -0.46 -41.34
N ASN A 13 14.38 -1.34 -41.05
CA ASN A 13 15.32 -1.88 -42.03
C ASN A 13 14.83 -3.28 -42.39
N LEU A 14 14.81 -3.57 -43.70
CA LEU A 14 14.24 -4.76 -44.34
C LEU A 14 14.94 -6.11 -43.99
N GLY A 15 15.57 -6.20 -42.82
CA GLY A 15 16.31 -7.37 -42.32
C GLY A 15 16.01 -7.71 -40.86
N GLN A 16 14.89 -7.23 -40.31
CA GLN A 16 14.50 -7.50 -38.93
C GLN A 16 13.94 -8.92 -38.82
N THR A 17 14.77 -9.87 -38.39
CA THR A 17 14.40 -11.28 -38.35
C THR A 17 13.64 -11.61 -37.07
N ALA A 18 12.72 -12.58 -37.11
CA ALA A 18 11.99 -13.05 -35.92
C ALA A 18 12.93 -13.44 -34.76
N VAL A 19 14.16 -13.85 -35.09
CA VAL A 19 15.22 -14.19 -34.14
C VAL A 19 15.64 -12.99 -33.28
N GLU A 20 15.74 -11.80 -33.85
CA GLU A 20 16.11 -10.59 -33.10
C GLU A 20 15.07 -10.24 -32.04
N TYR A 21 13.78 -10.39 -32.37
CA TYR A 21 12.70 -10.17 -31.41
C TYR A 21 12.68 -11.21 -30.29
N ILE A 22 12.98 -12.49 -30.60
CA ILE A 22 13.11 -13.55 -29.59
C ILE A 22 14.31 -13.27 -28.67
N LEU A 23 15.44 -12.84 -29.23
CA LEU A 23 16.63 -12.47 -28.43
C LEU A 23 16.35 -11.25 -27.55
N LEU A 24 15.69 -10.22 -28.10
CA LEU A 24 15.28 -9.05 -27.32
C LEU A 24 14.34 -9.45 -26.18
N LEU A 25 13.37 -10.31 -26.45
CA LEU A 25 12.47 -10.85 -25.43
C LEU A 25 13.27 -11.61 -24.36
N ALA A 26 14.20 -12.49 -24.75
CA ALA A 26 15.04 -13.23 -23.81
C ALA A 26 15.89 -12.31 -22.92
N VAL A 27 16.44 -11.24 -23.48
CA VAL A 27 17.18 -10.22 -22.72
C VAL A 27 16.26 -9.49 -21.74
N ILE A 28 15.08 -9.04 -22.18
CA ILE A 28 14.11 -8.36 -21.31
C ILE A 28 13.63 -9.31 -20.20
N SER A 29 13.36 -10.57 -20.53
CA SER A 29 12.93 -11.60 -19.57
C SER A 29 14.03 -11.88 -18.53
N SER A 30 15.29 -12.00 -18.94
CA SER A 30 16.40 -12.25 -18.01
C SER A 30 16.66 -11.06 -17.08
N LEU A 31 16.57 -9.83 -17.59
CA LEU A 31 16.63 -8.61 -16.78
C LEU A 31 15.46 -8.53 -15.79
N SER A 32 14.24 -8.79 -16.26
CA SER A 32 13.04 -8.80 -15.42
C SER A 32 13.14 -9.85 -14.31
N TYR A 33 13.57 -11.06 -14.64
CA TYR A 33 13.78 -12.13 -13.67
C TYR A 33 14.79 -11.73 -12.59
N THR A 34 15.89 -11.09 -12.98
CA THR A 34 16.91 -10.58 -12.05
C THR A 34 16.32 -9.55 -11.09
N PHE A 35 15.50 -8.64 -11.60
CA PHE A 35 14.82 -7.62 -10.79
C PHE A 35 13.83 -8.25 -9.80
N TYR A 36 12.98 -9.16 -10.27
CA TYR A 36 12.02 -9.87 -9.42
C TYR A 36 12.70 -10.74 -8.37
N ASN A 37 13.86 -11.32 -8.67
CA ASN A 37 14.58 -12.18 -7.73
C ASN A 37 15.39 -11.41 -6.69
N ASN A 38 15.46 -10.08 -6.79
CA ASN A 38 16.16 -9.24 -5.83
C ASN A 38 15.47 -9.25 -4.45
N LYS A 39 16.21 -9.65 -3.40
CA LYS A 39 15.69 -9.72 -2.02
C LYS A 39 15.18 -8.37 -1.50
N ARG A 40 15.84 -7.26 -1.83
CA ARG A 40 15.40 -5.91 -1.40
C ARG A 40 14.09 -5.53 -2.05
N PHE A 41 13.94 -5.80 -3.35
CA PHE A 41 12.70 -5.52 -4.07
C PHE A 41 11.52 -6.34 -3.52
N LYS A 42 11.73 -7.64 -3.29
CA LYS A 42 10.71 -8.50 -2.65
C LYS A 42 10.35 -7.99 -1.25
N SER A 43 11.33 -7.61 -0.45
CA SER A 43 11.09 -7.05 0.90
C SER A 43 10.35 -5.72 0.86
N PHE A 44 10.60 -4.88 -0.15
CA PHE A 44 9.88 -3.63 -0.34
C PHE A 44 8.40 -3.86 -0.70
N LEU A 45 8.10 -4.82 -1.58
CA LEU A 45 6.72 -5.10 -1.96
C LEU A 45 5.96 -5.89 -0.89
N ALA A 46 6.52 -7.02 -0.46
CA ALA A 46 5.83 -8.05 0.33
C ALA A 46 6.35 -8.18 1.78
N GLY A 47 7.27 -7.32 2.21
CA GLY A 47 7.71 -7.28 3.60
C GLY A 47 6.56 -6.94 4.57
N LYS A 48 6.78 -7.18 5.87
CA LYS A 48 5.80 -6.86 6.92
C LYS A 48 5.36 -5.40 6.91
N ASP A 49 6.27 -4.50 6.56
CA ASP A 49 6.00 -3.07 6.33
C ASP A 49 6.22 -2.69 4.86
N GLY A 50 6.04 -3.66 3.96
CA GLY A 50 6.13 -3.45 2.53
C GLY A 50 4.95 -2.64 1.98
N MET A 51 5.07 -2.22 0.72
CA MET A 51 4.07 -1.42 0.02
C MET A 51 2.65 -2.01 0.13
N PHE A 52 2.50 -3.32 -0.07
CA PHE A 52 1.19 -3.96 0.03
C PHE A 52 0.65 -4.02 1.46
N ALA A 53 1.52 -4.18 2.46
CA ALA A 53 1.11 -4.18 3.86
C ALA A 53 0.62 -2.78 4.29
N VAL A 54 1.36 -1.73 3.93
CA VAL A 54 0.96 -0.34 4.19
C VAL A 54 -0.35 0.01 3.50
N MET A 55 -0.48 -0.36 2.21
CA MET A 55 -1.71 -0.14 1.45
C MET A 55 -2.89 -0.87 2.06
N LYS A 56 -2.71 -2.15 2.45
CA LYS A 56 -3.74 -2.92 3.14
C LYS A 56 -4.16 -2.25 4.44
N ARG A 57 -3.21 -1.84 5.29
CA ARG A 57 -3.50 -1.15 6.56
C ARG A 57 -4.32 0.11 6.33
N GLY A 58 -3.92 0.94 5.36
CA GLY A 58 -4.65 2.15 4.98
C GLY A 58 -6.07 1.85 4.53
N ILE A 59 -6.24 0.96 3.55
CA ILE A 59 -7.57 0.60 3.00
C ILE A 59 -8.47 0.02 4.10
N SER A 60 -7.97 -0.94 4.89
CA SER A 60 -8.76 -1.59 5.94
C SER A 60 -9.18 -0.62 7.03
N TYR A 61 -8.28 0.27 7.47
CA TYR A 61 -8.61 1.28 8.47
C TYR A 61 -9.62 2.30 7.92
N SER A 62 -9.38 2.84 6.72
CA SER A 62 -10.29 3.81 6.11
C SER A 62 -11.65 3.21 5.79
N TYR A 63 -11.71 1.94 5.42
CA TYR A 63 -12.97 1.22 5.25
C TYR A 63 -13.76 1.09 6.56
N ARG A 64 -13.09 0.78 7.68
CA ARG A 64 -13.73 0.63 8.99
C ARG A 64 -14.15 1.98 9.61
N TYR A 65 -13.30 2.99 9.51
CA TYR A 65 -13.45 4.23 10.27
C TYR A 65 -13.91 5.43 9.43
N GLY A 66 -13.86 5.34 8.11
CA GLY A 66 -14.12 6.48 7.21
C GLY A 66 -13.05 7.59 7.28
N LEU A 67 -11.88 7.29 7.85
CA LEU A 67 -10.80 8.23 8.10
C LEU A 67 -9.49 7.75 7.46
N ASP A 68 -8.61 8.69 7.12
CA ASP A 68 -7.28 8.32 6.64
C ASP A 68 -6.45 7.71 7.77
N TYR A 69 -5.78 6.59 7.47
CA TYR A 69 -4.86 5.95 8.40
C TYR A 69 -3.61 6.82 8.60
N LYS A 70 -3.39 7.24 9.84
CA LYS A 70 -2.20 8.01 10.24
C LYS A 70 -1.18 7.08 10.91
N LYS A 71 0.11 7.38 10.76
CA LYS A 71 1.19 6.51 11.23
C LYS A 71 1.26 6.42 12.76
N GLU A 72 0.72 7.41 13.46
CA GLU A 72 0.65 7.49 14.92
C GLU A 72 -0.43 6.56 15.51
N VAL A 73 -1.34 6.05 14.66
CA VAL A 73 -2.42 5.16 15.10
C VAL A 73 -1.92 3.71 15.09
N SER A 74 -2.09 3.02 16.21
CA SER A 74 -1.79 1.58 16.32
C SER A 74 -2.81 0.78 15.52
N TYR A 75 -2.45 0.31 14.32
CA TYR A 75 -3.35 -0.43 13.43
C TYR A 75 -3.89 -1.70 14.11
N GLU A 76 -3.02 -2.45 14.77
CA GLU A 76 -3.36 -3.73 15.38
C GLU A 76 -4.39 -3.56 16.52
N GLU A 77 -4.24 -2.54 17.35
CA GLU A 77 -5.21 -2.22 18.43
C GLU A 77 -6.54 -1.72 17.87
N LYS A 78 -6.52 -0.87 16.84
CA LYS A 78 -7.76 -0.35 16.24
C LYS A 78 -8.51 -1.39 15.44
N MET A 79 -7.80 -2.33 14.82
CA MET A 79 -8.45 -3.41 14.09
C MET A 79 -8.98 -4.51 15.02
N ASP A 80 -8.57 -4.54 16.28
CA ASP A 80 -9.19 -5.41 17.28
C ASP A 80 -10.61 -4.92 17.64
N PHE A 81 -11.47 -5.84 18.08
CA PHE A 81 -12.84 -5.51 18.50
C PHE A 81 -12.91 -5.53 20.02
N ASP A 82 -12.62 -4.38 20.63
CA ASP A 82 -12.84 -4.19 22.06
C ASP A 82 -14.22 -3.54 22.31
N TYR A 83 -15.18 -4.37 22.73
CA TYR A 83 -16.53 -3.92 23.10
C TYR A 83 -16.61 -3.36 24.53
N THR A 84 -15.53 -3.40 25.30
CA THR A 84 -15.51 -2.94 26.69
C THR A 84 -15.28 -1.42 26.82
N ASN A 85 -14.88 -0.78 25.73
CA ASN A 85 -14.50 0.63 25.71
C ASN A 85 -15.27 1.41 24.63
N ASN A 86 -15.73 2.61 24.96
CA ASN A 86 -16.42 3.50 24.04
C ASN A 86 -15.47 4.35 23.16
N LYS A 87 -14.15 4.18 23.29
CA LYS A 87 -13.13 4.91 22.53
C LYS A 87 -12.98 4.38 21.10
N HIS A 88 -13.91 4.75 20.22
CA HIS A 88 -13.87 4.45 18.79
C HIS A 88 -13.43 5.67 17.98
N ASP A 89 -12.49 5.53 17.04
CA ASP A 89 -11.88 6.67 16.32
C ASP A 89 -12.87 7.49 15.47
N THR A 90 -13.96 6.87 15.03
CA THR A 90 -15.03 7.60 14.32
C THR A 90 -15.92 8.43 15.24
N TYR A 91 -16.04 8.04 16.51
CA TYR A 91 -17.08 8.56 17.42
C TYR A 91 -16.50 9.44 18.51
N TYR A 92 -15.31 9.11 19.02
CA TYR A 92 -14.68 9.76 20.13
C TYR A 92 -13.42 10.49 19.67
N ASN A 93 -13.45 11.82 19.81
CA ASN A 93 -12.30 12.67 19.57
C ASN A 93 -11.51 12.82 20.88
N ALA A 94 -10.35 12.16 20.93
CA ALA A 94 -9.48 12.19 22.10
C ALA A 94 -8.82 13.57 22.34
N ALA A 95 -8.67 14.41 21.32
CA ALA A 95 -8.07 15.74 21.46
C ALA A 95 -9.00 16.70 22.21
N ASP A 96 -10.29 16.63 21.89
CA ASP A 96 -11.31 17.51 22.46
C ASP A 96 -12.12 16.84 23.58
N ASN A 97 -11.73 15.62 23.98
CA ASN A 97 -12.42 14.76 24.95
C ASN A 97 -13.95 14.73 24.74
N SER A 98 -14.39 14.67 23.49
CA SER A 98 -15.79 14.79 23.10
C SER A 98 -16.20 13.68 22.13
N SER A 99 -17.49 13.34 22.14
CA SER A 99 -18.08 12.36 21.24
C SER A 99 -18.99 13.05 20.23
N HIS A 100 -18.98 12.57 18.99
CA HIS A 100 -19.96 12.97 17.96
C HIS A 100 -21.37 12.43 18.25
N PHE A 101 -21.49 11.46 19.16
CA PHE A 101 -22.74 10.80 19.52
C PHE A 101 -23.15 11.17 20.95
N PHE A 102 -24.45 11.40 21.12
CA PHE A 102 -25.06 11.51 22.44
C PHE A 102 -25.06 10.13 23.08
N SER A 103 -24.21 9.93 24.09
CA SER A 103 -24.29 8.79 24.99
C SER A 103 -24.67 9.28 26.38
N GLY A 104 -25.34 8.42 27.16
CA GLY A 104 -25.46 8.66 28.60
C GLY A 104 -24.06 8.81 29.20
N THR A 105 -23.89 9.81 30.08
CA THR A 105 -22.64 9.99 30.84
C THR A 105 -22.45 8.89 31.88
N GLU A 106 -23.53 8.22 32.27
CA GLU A 106 -23.54 7.15 33.26
C GLU A 106 -23.45 5.77 32.60
N ALA A 107 -22.74 4.85 33.26
CA ALA A 107 -22.67 3.47 32.83
C ALA A 107 -24.06 2.82 32.87
N TYR A 108 -24.33 1.91 31.93
CA TYR A 108 -25.57 1.13 31.96
C TYR A 108 -25.60 0.32 33.27
N PRO A 109 -26.69 0.41 34.07
CA PRO A 109 -26.79 -0.37 35.29
C PRO A 109 -26.77 -1.88 34.98
N PRO A 110 -26.27 -2.71 35.92
CA PRO A 110 -26.12 -4.15 35.71
C PRO A 110 -27.44 -4.87 35.47
#